data_AF-A0A7C3B440-F1
#
_entry.id   AF-A0A7C3B440-F1
#
_cell.length_a   1.000
_cell.length_b   1.000
_cell.length_c   1.000
_cell.angle_alpha   90.00
_cell.angle_beta   90.00
_cell.angle_gamma   90.00
#
_symmetry.space_group_name_H-M   'P 1'
#
loop_
_entity.id
_entity.type
_entity.pdbx_description
1 polymer ?
#
loop_
_entity_poly.entity_id
_entity_poly.type
_entity_poly.pdbx_seq_one_letter_code
_entity_poly.pdbx_strand_id
1 'polypeptide(L)'
;MWAATNIDQIYPNNYTQALRDFEMDWSFNGLNPPNLPESSLAFEVIEKAIENIDQVPIIVINEPILVSEGKNSHIRYNYYYPVWAYDQYREMLSQRMDETGINYYDFWDLVPENQFTNTSIHLAPYGVSILRKGVEKIIWQVLCLK
;
A
#
# COMPACT_ATOMS: atom_id res chain seq x y z
N MET A 1 9.18 10.01 -11.84
CA MET A 1 8.65 11.35 -12.16
C MET A 1 8.78 12.29 -10.96
N TRP A 2 8.33 11.89 -9.77
CA TRP A 2 8.53 12.64 -8.52
C TRP A 2 9.96 13.16 -8.32
N ALA A 3 10.98 12.29 -8.41
CA ALA A 3 12.39 12.68 -8.18
C ALA A 3 12.91 13.79 -9.13
N ALA A 4 12.21 14.06 -10.25
CA ALA A 4 12.56 15.11 -11.20
C ALA A 4 11.63 16.34 -11.12
N THR A 5 10.40 16.19 -10.62
CA THR A 5 9.38 17.24 -10.64
C THR A 5 8.97 17.75 -9.26
N ASN A 6 9.26 16.98 -8.20
CA ASN A 6 8.65 17.10 -6.87
C ASN A 6 7.12 17.04 -6.87
N ILE A 7 6.52 16.57 -7.97
CA ILE A 7 5.08 16.42 -8.12
C ILE A 7 4.80 14.92 -8.09
N ASP A 8 4.12 14.51 -7.04
CA ASP A 8 3.68 13.14 -6.83
C ASP A 8 2.46 12.82 -7.70
N GLN A 9 1.44 13.66 -7.62
CA GLN A 9 0.20 13.53 -8.38
C GLN A 9 -0.34 14.90 -8.81
N ILE A 10 -0.91 14.96 -10.01
CA ILE A 10 -1.74 16.08 -10.46
C ILE A 10 -3.19 15.62 -10.59
N TYR A 11 -4.14 16.54 -10.35
CA TYR A 11 -5.58 16.31 -10.52
C TYR A 11 -6.10 17.10 -11.73
N PRO A 12 -5.79 16.68 -12.97
CA PRO A 12 -6.35 17.30 -14.15
C PRO A 12 -7.86 17.04 -14.20
N ASN A 13 -8.60 17.91 -14.90
CA ASN A 13 -10.04 17.72 -15.09
C ASN A 13 -10.38 16.38 -15.75
N ASN A 14 -9.48 15.85 -16.59
CA ASN A 14 -9.60 14.55 -17.23
C ASN A 14 -8.28 13.78 -17.10
N TYR A 15 -8.38 12.48 -16.83
CA TYR A 15 -7.26 11.54 -16.84
C TYR A 15 -7.76 10.17 -17.30
N THR A 16 -6.86 9.39 -17.91
CA THR A 16 -7.11 7.96 -18.12
C THR A 16 -7.13 7.28 -16.77
N GLN A 17 -8.21 6.60 -16.43
CA GLN A 17 -8.31 5.89 -15.16
C GLN A 17 -7.38 4.67 -15.14
N ALA A 18 -6.95 4.26 -13.95
CA ALA A 18 -6.22 3.00 -13.77
C ALA A 18 -6.93 1.78 -14.43
N LEU A 19 -6.18 0.72 -14.74
CA LEU A 19 -6.79 -0.50 -15.27
C LEU A 19 -7.59 -1.24 -14.18
N ARG A 20 -8.73 -1.82 -14.56
CA ARG A 20 -9.55 -2.72 -13.74
C ARG A 20 -9.63 -4.13 -14.33
N ASP A 21 -9.56 -4.24 -15.65
CA ASP A 21 -9.50 -5.52 -16.35
C ASP A 21 -8.05 -5.91 -16.63
N PHE A 22 -7.70 -7.16 -16.35
CA PHE A 22 -6.35 -7.68 -16.52
C PHE A 22 -6.30 -8.92 -17.40
N GLU A 23 -5.13 -9.16 -17.99
CA GLU A 23 -4.81 -10.47 -18.56
C GLU A 23 -4.59 -11.51 -17.46
N MET A 24 -4.66 -12.79 -17.81
CA MET A 24 -4.36 -13.89 -16.87
C MET A 24 -2.84 -14.02 -16.65
N ASP A 25 -2.24 -13.01 -16.01
CA ASP A 25 -0.81 -12.94 -15.73
C ASP A 25 -0.54 -12.97 -14.22
N TRP A 26 0.05 -14.08 -13.78
CA TRP A 26 0.43 -14.32 -12.39
C TRP A 26 1.81 -13.77 -12.04
N SER A 27 2.59 -13.30 -13.02
CA SER A 27 3.97 -12.90 -12.80
C SER A 27 4.08 -11.59 -12.01
N PHE A 28 5.18 -11.46 -11.27
CA PHE A 28 5.53 -10.26 -10.51
C PHE A 28 7.04 -10.05 -10.52
N ASN A 29 7.54 -9.06 -11.27
CA ASN A 29 8.97 -8.72 -11.33
C ASN A 29 9.88 -9.95 -11.63
N GLY A 30 9.44 -10.82 -12.54
CA GLY A 30 10.16 -12.06 -12.89
C GLY A 30 9.94 -13.23 -11.93
N LEU A 31 9.16 -13.03 -10.86
CA LEU A 31 8.72 -14.07 -9.93
C LEU A 31 7.39 -14.67 -10.37
N ASN A 32 7.14 -15.89 -9.95
CA ASN A 32 5.91 -16.62 -10.18
C ASN A 32 5.44 -17.26 -8.86
N PRO A 33 4.13 -17.50 -8.70
CA PRO A 33 3.61 -18.20 -7.53
C PRO A 33 4.25 -19.60 -7.39
N PRO A 34 4.29 -20.16 -6.17
CA PRO A 34 3.60 -19.66 -4.98
C PRO A 34 4.51 -18.93 -4.00
N ASN A 35 5.75 -18.55 -4.36
CA ASN A 35 6.72 -18.09 -3.37
C ASN A 35 7.21 -16.68 -3.67
N LEU A 36 7.01 -15.76 -2.73
CA LEU A 36 7.64 -14.45 -2.71
C LEU A 36 8.86 -14.53 -1.79
N PRO A 37 10.10 -14.52 -2.32
CA PRO A 37 11.28 -14.58 -1.46
C PRO A 37 11.34 -13.34 -0.59
N GLU A 38 11.53 -13.51 0.72
CA GLU A 38 11.65 -12.38 1.66
C GLU A 38 12.80 -11.42 1.25
N SER A 39 13.88 -11.95 0.67
CA SER A 39 15.01 -11.16 0.16
C SER A 39 14.66 -10.23 -1.01
N SER A 40 13.47 -10.38 -1.62
CA SER A 40 12.94 -9.43 -2.60
C SER A 40 12.26 -8.21 -1.98
N LEU A 41 12.09 -8.22 -0.65
CA LEU A 41 11.44 -7.16 0.12
C LEU A 41 12.48 -6.37 0.92
N ALA A 42 12.27 -5.07 1.04
CA ALA A 42 13.20 -4.15 1.67
C ALA A 42 12.87 -3.88 3.16
N PHE A 43 12.53 -4.92 3.93
CA PHE A 43 12.14 -4.76 5.34
C PHE A 43 13.24 -4.17 6.22
N GLU A 44 14.51 -4.47 5.91
CA GLU A 44 15.67 -3.88 6.60
C GLU A 44 15.64 -2.34 6.59
N VAL A 45 15.09 -1.71 5.55
CA VAL A 45 14.99 -0.24 5.48
C VAL A 45 14.08 0.29 6.58
N ILE A 46 12.96 -0.39 6.84
CA ILE A 46 12.00 -0.02 7.90
C ILE A 46 12.65 -0.24 9.26
N GLU A 47 13.29 -1.40 9.46
CA GLU A 47 13.98 -1.74 10.71
C GLU A 47 15.08 -0.73 11.04
N LYS A 48 15.94 -0.40 10.07
CA LYS A 48 17.02 0.57 10.26
C LYS A 48 16.49 1.97 10.50
N ALA A 49 15.40 2.39 9.85
CA ALA A 49 14.78 3.67 10.16
C ALA A 49 14.34 3.73 11.63
N ILE A 50 13.84 2.60 12.16
CA ILE A 50 13.27 2.52 13.50
C ILE A 50 14.34 2.41 14.58
N GLU A 51 15.39 1.62 14.35
CA GLU A 51 16.56 1.55 15.23
C GLU A 51 17.23 2.92 15.46
N ASN A 52 17.06 3.87 14.54
CA ASN A 52 17.68 5.20 14.63
C ASN A 52 16.75 6.28 15.20
N ILE A 53 15.54 5.93 15.65
CA ILE A 53 14.53 6.88 16.19
C ILE A 53 14.11 6.45 17.60
N ASP A 54 14.73 7.05 18.62
CA ASP A 54 14.50 6.68 20.03
C ASP A 54 13.42 7.50 20.76
N GLN A 55 12.95 8.61 20.17
CA GLN A 55 12.18 9.63 20.91
C GLN A 55 10.80 9.96 20.34
N VAL A 56 10.37 9.27 19.28
CA VAL A 56 9.07 9.51 18.63
C VAL A 56 8.36 8.17 18.44
N PRO A 57 7.05 8.06 18.79
CA PRO A 57 6.27 6.89 18.44
C PRO A 57 6.26 6.68 16.94
N ILE A 58 6.61 5.47 16.48
CA ILE A 58 6.61 5.12 15.07
C ILE A 58 5.36 4.28 14.79
N ILE A 59 4.73 4.60 13.66
CA ILE A 59 3.58 3.90 13.12
C ILE A 59 3.92 3.57 11.68
N VAL A 60 3.69 2.32 11.28
CA VAL A 60 3.77 1.87 9.89
C VAL A 60 2.35 1.65 9.38
N ILE A 61 2.06 2.21 8.21
CA ILE A 61 0.76 2.06 7.54
C ILE A 61 1.02 1.47 6.16
N ASN A 62 0.42 0.31 5.88
CA ASN A 62 0.35 -0.18 4.51
C ASN A 62 -0.79 0.57 3.80
N GLU A 63 -0.44 1.46 2.88
CA GLU A 63 -1.39 2.39 2.27
C GLU A 63 -2.38 1.69 1.32
N PRO A 64 -3.55 2.31 1.07
CA PRO A 64 -4.54 1.77 0.16
C PRO A 64 -4.00 1.57 -1.26
N ILE A 65 -4.31 0.41 -1.84
CA ILE A 65 -4.13 0.13 -3.25
C ILE A 65 -5.50 -0.07 -3.91
N LEU A 66 -5.58 0.14 -5.22
CA LEU A 66 -6.77 -0.20 -5.97
C LEU A 66 -6.94 -1.73 -5.92
N VAL A 67 -8.06 -2.18 -5.36
CA VAL A 67 -8.51 -3.58 -5.39
C VAL A 67 -9.59 -3.69 -6.45
N SER A 68 -9.22 -4.18 -7.63
CA SER A 68 -10.12 -4.21 -8.77
C SER A 68 -11.24 -5.22 -8.58
N GLU A 69 -12.44 -4.89 -9.03
CA GLU A 69 -13.58 -5.81 -9.18
C GLU A 69 -13.77 -6.30 -10.63
N GLY A 70 -12.89 -5.88 -11.54
CA GLY A 70 -12.96 -6.18 -12.97
C GLY A 70 -12.52 -7.61 -13.36
N LYS A 71 -12.33 -7.82 -14.66
CA LYS A 71 -11.89 -9.10 -15.23
C LYS A 71 -10.54 -9.53 -14.65
N ASN A 72 -10.47 -10.78 -14.21
CA ASN A 72 -9.28 -11.41 -13.62
C ASN A 72 -8.77 -10.74 -12.32
N SER A 73 -9.65 -10.04 -11.59
CA SER A 73 -9.36 -9.48 -10.26
C SER A 73 -8.91 -10.49 -9.21
N HIS A 74 -9.37 -11.75 -9.32
CA HIS A 74 -8.91 -12.87 -8.50
C HIS A 74 -7.44 -13.27 -8.75
N ILE A 75 -6.84 -12.80 -9.85
CA ILE A 75 -5.42 -13.02 -10.20
C ILE A 75 -4.60 -11.79 -9.80
N ARG A 76 -5.12 -10.59 -10.10
CA ARG A 76 -4.47 -9.32 -9.79
C ARG A 76 -5.42 -8.33 -9.16
N TYR A 77 -5.02 -7.80 -8.01
CA TYR A 77 -5.70 -6.65 -7.42
C TYR A 77 -5.60 -5.43 -8.34
N ASN A 78 -4.42 -5.20 -8.91
CA ASN A 78 -4.23 -4.12 -9.88
C ASN A 78 -3.05 -4.36 -10.83
N TYR A 79 -2.73 -3.34 -11.63
CA TYR A 79 -1.62 -3.38 -12.58
C TYR A 79 -0.29 -3.79 -11.93
N TYR A 80 0.03 -3.24 -10.74
CA TYR A 80 1.31 -3.52 -10.09
C TYR A 80 1.32 -4.87 -9.38
N TYR A 81 0.23 -5.27 -8.75
CA TYR A 81 0.26 -6.34 -7.76
C TYR A 81 -0.67 -7.52 -8.11
N PRO A 82 -0.12 -8.72 -8.35
CA PRO A 82 -0.92 -9.94 -8.32
C PRO A 82 -1.28 -10.30 -6.88
N VAL A 83 -2.43 -10.97 -6.71
CA VAL A 83 -3.01 -11.30 -5.39
C VAL A 83 -2.01 -12.08 -4.53
N TRP A 84 -1.46 -13.17 -5.08
CA TRP A 84 -0.57 -14.07 -4.33
C TRP A 84 0.67 -13.36 -3.75
N ALA A 85 1.26 -12.42 -4.48
CA ALA A 85 2.48 -11.75 -4.06
C ALA A 85 2.16 -10.67 -3.03
N TYR A 86 1.09 -9.90 -3.25
CA TYR A 86 0.71 -8.84 -2.34
C TYR A 86 0.25 -9.39 -0.98
N ASP A 87 -0.51 -10.48 -0.98
CA ASP A 87 -0.96 -11.12 0.26
C ASP A 87 0.23 -11.69 1.05
N GLN A 88 1.19 -12.35 0.39
CA GLN A 88 2.42 -12.81 1.07
C GLN A 88 3.27 -11.67 1.60
N TYR A 89 3.39 -10.57 0.86
CA TYR A 89 4.05 -9.35 1.35
C TYR A 89 3.36 -8.83 2.62
N ARG A 90 2.03 -8.76 2.64
CA ARG A 90 1.25 -8.28 3.79
C ARG A 90 1.43 -9.17 5.01
N GLU A 91 1.39 -10.49 4.82
CA GLU A 91 1.63 -11.47 5.88
C GLU A 91 3.03 -11.30 6.48
N MET A 92 4.07 -11.24 5.63
CA MET A 92 5.45 -11.06 6.09
C MET A 92 5.67 -9.70 6.77
N LEU A 93 5.08 -8.62 6.24
CA LEU A 93 5.15 -7.30 6.85
C LEU A 93 4.49 -7.30 8.23
N SER A 94 3.28 -7.84 8.34
CA SER A 94 2.56 -7.92 9.61
C SER A 94 3.37 -8.69 10.65
N GLN A 95 3.88 -9.87 10.28
CA GLN A 95 4.71 -10.68 11.17
C GLN A 95 5.95 -9.90 11.64
N ARG A 96 6.65 -9.22 10.73
CA ARG A 96 7.85 -8.46 11.08
C ARG A 96 7.54 -7.29 12.01
N MET A 97 6.42 -6.60 11.81
CA MET A 97 6.00 -5.51 12.70
C MET A 97 5.61 -6.03 14.08
N ASP A 98 4.98 -7.20 14.17
CA ASP A 98 4.67 -7.86 15.44
C ASP A 98 5.94 -8.27 16.21
N GLU A 99 6.92 -8.88 15.51
CA GLU A 99 8.20 -9.31 16.10
C GLU A 99 9.02 -8.15 16.68
N THR A 100 8.90 -6.98 16.07
CA THR A 100 9.61 -5.75 16.46
C THR A 100 8.81 -4.87 17.42
N GLY A 101 7.54 -5.20 17.67
CA GLY A 101 6.63 -4.40 18.50
C GLY A 101 6.25 -3.05 17.91
N ILE A 102 6.38 -2.88 16.59
CA ILE A 102 6.04 -1.64 15.89
C ILE A 102 4.53 -1.61 15.64
N ASN A 103 3.89 -0.46 15.90
CA ASN A 103 2.47 -0.30 15.58
C ASN A 103 2.25 -0.33 14.07
N TYR A 104 1.51 -1.33 13.60
CA TYR A 104 1.20 -1.55 12.20
C TYR A 104 -0.30 -1.46 11.94
N TYR A 105 -0.68 -0.77 10.86
CA TYR A 105 -2.05 -0.66 10.40
C TYR A 105 -2.13 -0.97 8.91
N ASP A 106 -2.89 -2.02 8.57
CA ASP A 106 -3.04 -2.48 7.20
C ASP A 106 -4.28 -1.82 6.55
N PHE A 107 -4.06 -0.75 5.79
CA PHE A 107 -5.11 0.04 5.13
C PHE A 107 -5.24 -0.26 3.63
N TRP A 108 -4.63 -1.35 3.17
CA TRP A 108 -4.54 -1.68 1.75
C TRP A 108 -5.88 -1.71 0.99
N ASP A 109 -7.00 -2.11 1.63
CA ASP A 109 -8.35 -2.15 1.01
C ASP A 109 -9.29 -1.02 1.48
N LEU A 110 -8.79 -0.09 2.30
CA LEU A 110 -9.62 0.88 3.01
C LEU A 110 -10.43 1.80 2.07
N VAL A 111 -9.91 2.03 0.86
CA VAL A 111 -10.48 2.99 -0.09
C VAL A 111 -11.16 2.26 -1.25
N PRO A 112 -12.41 2.59 -1.60
CA PRO A 112 -13.10 1.97 -2.74
C PRO A 112 -12.37 2.18 -4.07
N GLU A 113 -12.44 1.20 -4.98
CA GLU A 113 -11.71 1.24 -6.27
C GLU A 113 -12.05 2.44 -7.18
N ASN A 114 -13.23 3.03 -7.01
CA ASN A 114 -13.66 4.22 -7.75
C ASN A 114 -13.06 5.52 -7.20
N GLN A 115 -12.33 5.47 -6.08
CA GLN A 115 -11.63 6.59 -5.47
C GLN A 115 -10.12 6.57 -5.78
N PHE A 116 -9.74 5.95 -6.89
CA PHE A 116 -8.40 6.01 -7.47
C PHE A 116 -8.43 6.76 -8.80
N THR A 117 -7.33 7.42 -9.12
CA THR A 117 -7.20 8.27 -10.31
C THR A 117 -6.57 7.50 -11.48
N ASN A 118 -5.39 7.92 -11.93
CA ASN A 118 -4.73 7.41 -13.13
C ASN A 118 -3.86 6.18 -12.87
N THR A 119 -3.49 5.92 -11.61
CA THR A 119 -2.75 4.72 -11.21
C THR A 119 -3.47 4.02 -10.06
N SER A 120 -3.10 2.77 -9.80
CA SER A 120 -3.66 1.96 -8.71
C SER A 120 -3.15 2.30 -7.31
N ILE A 121 -2.36 3.37 -7.18
CA ILE A 121 -1.82 3.85 -5.89
C ILE A 121 -2.12 5.33 -5.65
N HIS A 122 -2.66 6.04 -6.65
CA HIS A 122 -2.98 7.45 -6.54
C HIS A 122 -4.47 7.66 -6.26
N LEU A 123 -4.78 8.15 -5.07
CA LEU A 123 -6.15 8.38 -4.62
C LEU A 123 -6.78 9.60 -5.30
N ALA A 124 -8.09 9.58 -5.45
CA ALA A 124 -8.89 10.76 -5.73
C ALA A 124 -9.04 11.60 -4.43
N PRO A 125 -9.41 12.89 -4.51
CA PRO A 125 -9.52 13.74 -3.33
C PRO A 125 -10.42 13.17 -2.22
N TYR A 126 -11.52 12.51 -2.60
CA TYR A 126 -12.37 11.85 -1.62
C TYR A 126 -11.73 10.57 -1.03
N GLY A 127 -11.00 9.78 -1.82
CA GLY A 127 -10.18 8.66 -1.33
C GLY A 127 -9.13 9.12 -0.31
N VAL A 128 -8.43 10.22 -0.58
CA VAL A 128 -7.51 10.85 0.38
C VAL A 128 -8.24 11.23 1.67
N SER A 129 -9.48 11.72 1.58
CA SER A 129 -10.26 12.07 2.78
C SER A 129 -10.61 10.85 3.65
N ILE A 130 -10.80 9.67 3.05
CA ILE A 130 -11.01 8.41 3.77
C ILE A 130 -9.73 8.00 4.49
N LEU A 131 -8.61 7.95 3.75
CA LEU A 131 -7.30 7.62 4.32
C LEU A 131 -6.94 8.58 5.46
N ARG A 132 -7.09 9.88 5.25
CA ARG A 132 -6.83 10.92 6.26
C ARG A 132 -7.59 10.65 7.56
N LYS A 133 -8.89 10.31 7.49
CA LYS A 133 -9.70 10.02 8.69
C LYS A 133 -9.18 8.76 9.42
N GLY A 134 -8.76 7.73 8.68
CA GLY A 134 -8.15 6.54 9.25
C GLY A 134 -6.85 6.86 9.99
N VAL A 135 -5.95 7.60 9.34
CA VAL A 135 -4.65 8.01 9.91
C VAL A 135 -4.85 8.94 11.12
N GLU A 136 -5.75 9.91 11.02
CA GLU A 136 -6.08 10.82 12.11
C GLU A 136 -6.54 10.05 13.36
N LYS A 137 -7.42 9.05 13.18
CA LYS A 137 -7.86 8.19 14.28
C LYS A 137 -6.69 7.45 14.94
N ILE A 138 -5.76 6.91 14.15
CA ILE A 138 -4.57 6.22 14.67
C ILE A 138 -3.71 7.19 15.48
N ILE A 139 -3.41 8.36 14.93
CA ILE A 139 -2.58 9.37 15.61
C ILE A 139 -3.22 9.77 16.94
N TRP A 140 -4.54 10.01 16.97
CA TRP A 140 -5.27 10.29 18.21
C TRP A 140 -5.16 9.16 19.23
N GLN A 141 -5.28 7.89 18.79
CA GLN A 141 -5.13 6.74 19.67
C GLN A 141 -3.73 6.64 20.27
N VAL A 142 -2.69 6.86 19.46
CA VAL A 142 -1.29 6.74 19.90
C VAL A 142 -0.86 7.91 20.81
N LEU A 143 -1.36 9.12 20.55
CA LEU A 143 -0.96 10.33 21.28
C LEU A 143 -1.82 10.65 22.51
N CYS A 144 -3.11 10.28 22.52
CA CYS A 144 -4.05 10.77 23.54
C CYS A 144 -4.69 9.69 24.41
N LEU A 145 -4.43 8.41 24.17
CA LEU A 145 -4.83 7.32 25.08
C LEU A 145 -3.66 6.82 25.96
N LYS A 146 -2.58 7.60 26.07
CA LYS A 146 -1.56 7.43 27.10
C LYS A 146 -1.92 8.21 28.36
#